data_AF-A0A9E4BDV2-F1
#
_entry.id   AF-A0A9E4BDV2-F1
#
_cell.length_a   1.000
_cell.length_b   1.000
_cell.length_c   1.000
_cell.angle_alpha   90.00
_cell.angle_beta   90.00
_cell.angle_gamma   90.00
#
_symmetry.space_group_name_H-M   'P 1'
#
loop_
_entity.id
_entity.type
_entity.pdbx_description
1 polymer ?
#
loop_
_entity_poly.entity_id
_entity_poly.type
_entity_poly.pdbx_seq_one_letter_code
_entity_poly.pdbx_strand_id
1 'polypeptide(L)'
;MLTNQEAMRLIGLPKKVIEKGNPVDVISWRCKNGKARYFLSVEQEPNYSFLLDIQQSLKNNLKITLHFQEDTSKTGLLRIDYHGQHQNPREIKSSLPDRFKPYAAKWFGYHEHHIHYYVESYKPLAWAIPLADDEFPVKDITTTTDIFPVIQEFAVRINLETKFERVSS
;
A
#
# COMPACT_ATOMS: atom_id res chain seq x y z
N MET A 1 13.98 14.40 -3.69
CA MET A 1 13.01 13.94 -2.66
C MET A 1 11.62 14.17 -3.23
N LEU A 2 10.71 13.21 -3.05
CA LEU A 2 9.33 13.33 -3.51
C LEU A 2 8.56 14.36 -2.67
N THR A 3 7.68 15.14 -3.29
CA THR A 3 6.72 15.99 -2.56
C THR A 3 5.46 15.19 -2.22
N ASN A 4 4.61 15.71 -1.33
CA ASN A 4 3.30 15.08 -1.07
C ASN A 4 2.43 14.99 -2.33
N GLN A 5 2.42 16.06 -3.14
CA GLN A 5 1.64 16.12 -4.38
C GLN A 5 2.13 15.06 -5.37
N GLU A 6 3.46 14.93 -5.52
CA GLU A 6 4.05 13.95 -6.42
C GLU A 6 3.78 12.52 -5.95
N ALA A 7 3.90 12.24 -4.64
CA ALA A 7 3.57 10.93 -4.10
C ALA A 7 2.10 10.56 -4.37
N MET A 8 1.16 11.49 -4.21
CA MET A 8 -0.25 11.26 -4.54
C MET A 8 -0.48 11.04 -6.03
N ARG A 9 0.22 11.80 -6.90
CA ARG A 9 0.19 11.58 -8.36
C ARG A 9 0.67 10.17 -8.71
N LEU A 10 1.83 9.76 -8.19
CA LEU A 10 2.40 8.43 -8.43
C LEU A 10 1.49 7.30 -7.96
N ILE A 11 0.81 7.46 -6.81
CA ILE A 11 -0.20 6.50 -6.34
C ILE A 11 -1.35 6.40 -7.36
N GLY A 12 -1.78 7.51 -7.94
CA GLY A 12 -2.90 7.58 -8.90
C GLY A 12 -2.59 7.19 -10.34
N LEU A 13 -1.32 6.99 -10.72
CA LEU A 13 -0.98 6.61 -12.10
C LEU A 13 -1.59 5.25 -12.49
N PRO A 14 -2.09 5.07 -13.72
CA PRO A 14 -2.57 3.77 -14.20
C PRO A 14 -1.38 2.80 -14.33
N LYS A 15 -1.42 1.72 -13.56
CA LYS A 15 -0.32 0.74 -13.50
C LYS A 15 -0.77 -0.60 -14.06
N LYS A 16 0.16 -1.31 -14.71
CA LYS A 16 0.01 -2.74 -15.04
C LYS A 16 1.11 -3.56 -14.41
N VAL A 17 0.77 -4.77 -13.98
CA VAL A 17 1.74 -5.79 -13.57
C VAL A 17 2.55 -6.19 -14.79
N ILE A 18 3.86 -6.35 -14.60
CA ILE A 18 4.80 -6.85 -15.59
C ILE A 18 5.22 -8.28 -15.24
N GLU A 19 4.89 -9.23 -16.11
CA GLU A 19 5.36 -10.61 -16.04
C GLU A 19 6.28 -10.92 -17.23
N LYS A 20 7.49 -11.42 -16.94
CA LYS A 20 8.50 -11.76 -17.97
C LYS A 20 8.73 -10.64 -18.99
N GLY A 21 8.66 -9.38 -18.52
CA GLY A 21 8.86 -8.18 -19.34
C GLY A 21 7.63 -7.66 -20.08
N ASN A 22 6.46 -8.31 -19.95
CA ASN A 22 5.24 -7.89 -20.65
C ASN A 22 4.15 -7.45 -19.66
N PRO A 23 3.36 -6.41 -19.99
CA PRO A 23 2.19 -6.05 -19.21
C PRO A 23 1.14 -7.16 -19.31
N VAL A 24 0.48 -7.46 -18.18
CA VAL A 24 -0.59 -8.45 -18.12
C VAL A 24 -1.88 -7.85 -17.59
N ASP A 25 -3.01 -8.26 -18.16
CA ASP A 25 -4.33 -7.75 -17.76
C ASP A 25 -4.93 -8.53 -16.59
N VAL A 26 -4.49 -9.77 -16.36
CA VAL A 26 -5.02 -10.65 -15.30
C VAL A 26 -3.88 -11.37 -14.59
N ILE A 27 -3.95 -11.40 -13.26
CA ILE A 27 -3.11 -12.23 -12.39
C ILE A 27 -3.99 -13.19 -11.60
N SER A 28 -3.68 -14.47 -11.73
CA SER A 28 -4.23 -15.51 -10.86
C SER A 28 -3.67 -15.38 -9.43
N TRP A 29 -4.51 -14.94 -8.51
CA TRP A 29 -4.19 -14.90 -7.09
C TRP A 29 -4.57 -16.21 -6.41
N ARG A 30 -3.59 -16.81 -5.73
CA ARG A 30 -3.81 -17.90 -4.78
C ARG A 30 -3.40 -17.40 -3.40
N CYS A 31 -4.33 -17.45 -2.45
CA CYS A 31 -4.04 -17.18 -1.05
C CYS A 31 -2.91 -18.11 -0.59
N LYS A 32 -1.73 -17.55 -0.32
CA LYS A 32 -0.57 -18.27 0.19
C LYS A 32 -0.07 -17.52 1.40
N ASN A 33 0.17 -18.25 2.49
CA ASN A 33 0.97 -17.70 3.58
C ASN A 33 2.36 -17.34 3.04
N GLY A 34 2.88 -16.19 3.46
CA GLY A 34 4.18 -15.70 3.02
C GLY A 34 4.07 -14.43 2.19
N LYS A 35 4.89 -14.34 1.14
CA LYS A 35 5.19 -13.10 0.45
C LYS A 35 4.91 -13.22 -1.05
N ALA A 36 4.18 -12.26 -1.59
CA ALA A 36 4.00 -12.06 -3.02
C ALA A 36 4.53 -10.68 -3.42
N ARG A 37 5.14 -10.60 -4.60
CA ARG A 37 5.73 -9.37 -5.13
C ARG A 37 5.40 -9.25 -6.61
N TYR A 38 4.88 -8.10 -7.01
CA TYR A 38 4.56 -7.77 -8.39
C TYR A 38 5.26 -6.49 -8.80
N PHE A 39 6.03 -6.54 -9.89
CA PHE A 39 6.58 -5.34 -10.50
C PHE A 39 5.51 -4.70 -11.36
N LEU A 40 5.36 -3.39 -11.24
CA LEU A 40 4.39 -2.62 -12.01
C LEU A 40 5.10 -1.54 -12.82
N SER A 41 4.50 -1.21 -13.96
CA SER A 41 4.95 -0.10 -14.81
C SER A 41 3.76 0.74 -15.25
N VAL A 42 4.06 1.94 -15.74
CA VAL A 42 3.09 2.87 -16.33
C VAL A 42 3.43 2.98 -17.81
N GLU A 43 2.49 2.62 -18.69
CA GLU A 43 2.74 2.57 -20.14
C GLU A 43 3.21 3.91 -20.73
N GLN A 44 2.60 5.01 -20.26
CA GLN A 44 2.92 6.36 -20.72
C GLN A 44 4.20 6.94 -20.07
N GLU A 45 4.67 6.35 -18.97
CA GLU A 45 5.82 6.81 -18.19
C GLU A 45 6.75 5.62 -17.84
N PRO A 46 7.41 5.00 -18.84
CA PRO A 46 8.13 3.73 -18.67
C PRO A 46 9.34 3.82 -17.73
N ASN A 47 9.81 5.04 -17.45
CA ASN A 47 10.88 5.30 -16.48
C ASN A 47 10.42 5.10 -15.03
N TYR A 48 9.11 5.08 -14.78
CA TYR A 48 8.57 4.77 -13.46
C TYR A 48 8.37 3.28 -13.28
N SER A 49 9.02 2.77 -12.24
CA SER A 49 8.85 1.40 -11.81
C SER A 49 8.30 1.36 -10.39
N PHE A 50 7.44 0.38 -10.15
CA PHE A 50 6.80 0.20 -8.85
C PHE A 50 6.90 -1.26 -8.42
N LEU A 51 6.83 -1.45 -7.11
CA LEU A 51 6.74 -2.78 -6.51
C LEU A 51 5.52 -2.83 -5.59
N LEU A 52 4.58 -3.72 -5.91
CA LEU A 52 3.53 -4.14 -5.01
C LEU A 52 4.04 -5.33 -4.20
N ASP A 53 4.19 -5.13 -2.89
CA ASP A 53 4.69 -6.13 -1.94
C ASP A 53 3.54 -6.52 -0.98
N ILE A 54 3.08 -7.76 -1.06
CA ILE A 54 2.01 -8.34 -0.22
C ILE A 54 2.65 -9.34 0.72
N GLN A 55 2.44 -9.17 2.02
CA GLN A 55 2.92 -10.05 3.07
C GLN A 55 1.75 -10.48 3.94
N GLN A 56 1.55 -11.79 4.01
CA GLN A 56 0.51 -12.43 4.81
C GLN A 56 1.16 -13.41 5.78
N SER A 57 0.77 -13.35 7.05
CA SER A 57 1.17 -14.32 8.06
C SER A 57 0.05 -15.33 8.38
N LEU A 58 0.41 -16.41 9.06
CA LEU A 58 -0.51 -17.42 9.58
C LEU A 58 -1.52 -16.90 10.62
N LYS A 59 -1.28 -15.71 11.21
CA LYS A 59 -2.16 -15.09 12.22
C LYS A 59 -3.05 -13.99 11.61
N ASN A 60 -3.36 -14.06 10.32
CA ASN A 60 -4.10 -13.04 9.57
C ASN A 60 -3.48 -11.63 9.63
N ASN A 61 -2.19 -11.51 9.96
CA ASN A 61 -1.47 -10.25 9.80
C ASN A 61 -1.24 -10.02 8.31
N LEU A 62 -1.66 -8.87 7.79
CA LEU A 62 -1.61 -8.54 6.37
C LEU A 62 -0.97 -7.16 6.20
N LYS A 63 0.04 -7.12 5.33
CA LYS A 63 0.73 -5.90 4.93
C LYS A 63 0.77 -5.83 3.42
N ILE A 64 0.19 -4.79 2.85
CA ILE A 64 0.24 -4.52 1.41
C ILE A 64 0.90 -3.17 1.21
N THR A 65 2.03 -3.14 0.49
CA THR A 65 2.81 -1.91 0.27
C THR A 65 2.99 -1.65 -1.21
N LEU A 66 2.74 -0.41 -1.64
CA LEU A 66 3.19 0.12 -2.92
C LEU A 66 4.51 0.88 -2.68
N HIS A 67 5.55 0.46 -3.38
CA HIS A 67 6.81 1.19 -3.46
C HIS A 67 6.96 1.84 -4.84
N PHE A 68 7.47 3.06 -4.86
CA PHE A 68 8.11 3.65 -6.03
C PHE A 68 9.57 3.24 -6.05
N GLN A 69 10.05 2.83 -7.22
CA GLN A 69 11.42 2.40 -7.44
C GLN A 69 12.08 3.38 -8.41
N GLU A 70 13.10 4.08 -7.90
CA GLU A 70 13.96 4.96 -8.67
C GLU A 70 15.40 4.54 -8.37
N ASP A 71 16.11 4.11 -9.41
CA ASP A 71 17.44 3.51 -9.34
C ASP A 71 17.54 2.34 -8.32
N THR A 72 18.37 2.51 -7.29
CA THR A 72 18.56 1.55 -6.20
C THR A 72 17.61 1.80 -5.02
N SER A 73 16.88 2.92 -5.03
CA SER A 73 16.02 3.34 -3.94
C SER A 73 14.63 2.71 -4.04
N LYS A 74 14.05 2.36 -2.87
CA LYS A 74 12.68 1.85 -2.75
C LYS A 74 11.92 2.73 -1.76
N THR A 75 11.15 3.67 -2.28
CA THR A 75 10.38 4.60 -1.46
C THR A 75 8.97 4.09 -1.30
N GLY A 76 8.54 3.81 -0.06
CA GLY A 76 7.16 3.42 0.23
C GLY A 76 6.21 4.59 0.04
N LEU A 77 5.20 4.42 -0.82
CA LEU A 77 4.19 5.43 -1.16
C LEU A 77 2.91 5.26 -0.33
N LEU A 78 2.40 4.03 -0.29
CA LEU A 78 1.15 3.68 0.38
C LEU A 78 1.32 2.31 1.01
N ARG A 79 0.80 2.11 2.22
CA ARG A 79 0.79 0.79 2.85
C ARG A 79 -0.43 0.60 3.72
N ILE A 80 -1.07 -0.56 3.66
CA ILE A 80 -2.08 -0.96 4.65
C ILE A 80 -1.49 -2.02 5.55
N ASP A 81 -1.71 -1.84 6.86
CA ASP A 81 -1.30 -2.77 7.91
C ASP A 81 -2.57 -3.23 8.66
N TYR A 82 -2.92 -4.51 8.51
CA TYR A 82 -3.87 -5.18 9.39
C TYR A 82 -3.12 -5.98 10.43
N HIS A 83 -3.45 -5.78 11.71
CA HIS A 83 -2.74 -6.39 12.84
C HIS A 83 -1.27 -5.95 12.97
N GLY A 84 -0.89 -4.87 12.30
CA GLY A 84 0.39 -4.20 12.49
C GLY A 84 0.36 -3.28 13.70
N GLN A 85 1.53 -3.01 14.29
CA GLN A 85 1.70 -1.99 15.32
C GLN A 85 2.58 -0.87 14.79
N HIS A 86 2.27 0.36 15.19
CA HIS A 86 2.98 1.53 14.70
C HIS A 86 2.85 2.70 15.67
N GLN A 87 3.86 3.58 15.69
CA GLN A 87 3.75 4.88 16.32
C GLN A 87 4.01 5.97 15.28
N ASN A 88 3.08 6.91 15.17
CA ASN A 88 3.32 8.12 14.40
C ASN A 88 4.40 8.98 15.06
N PRO A 89 5.19 9.75 14.28
CA PRO A 89 6.09 10.76 14.80
C PRO A 89 5.39 11.74 15.73
N ARG A 90 6.14 12.25 16.72
CA ARG A 90 5.67 13.34 17.60
C ARG A 90 5.86 14.72 16.95
N GLU A 91 6.92 14.86 16.16
CA GLU A 91 7.28 16.12 15.52
C GLU A 91 6.36 16.41 14.33
N ILE A 92 5.68 17.56 14.38
CA ILE A 92 4.85 18.07 13.28
C ILE A 92 5.67 19.07 12.46
N LYS A 93 5.94 18.72 11.21
CA LYS A 93 6.63 19.55 10.23
C LYS A 93 5.61 20.29 9.38
N SER A 94 6.02 21.40 8.77
CA SER A 94 5.18 22.20 7.86
C SER A 94 4.69 21.41 6.64
N SER A 95 5.42 20.36 6.25
CA SER A 95 5.04 19.45 5.16
C SER A 95 3.97 18.42 5.54
N LEU A 96 3.56 18.32 6.80
CA LEU A 96 2.53 17.36 7.23
C LEU A 96 1.13 17.84 6.80
N PRO A 97 0.40 17.09 5.95
CA PRO A 97 -0.97 17.44 5.60
C PRO A 97 -1.89 17.45 6.83
N ASP A 98 -2.87 18.35 6.85
CA ASP A 98 -3.73 18.59 8.02
C ASP A 98 -4.45 17.34 8.52
N ARG A 99 -4.86 16.45 7.61
CA ARG A 99 -5.52 15.17 7.94
C ARG A 99 -4.73 14.26 8.87
N PHE A 100 -3.40 14.42 8.96
CA PHE A 100 -2.54 13.60 9.82
C PHE A 100 -2.29 14.22 11.19
N LYS A 101 -2.46 15.55 11.34
CA LYS A 101 -2.14 16.28 12.57
C LYS A 101 -2.86 15.73 13.82
N PRO A 102 -4.16 15.33 13.77
CA PRO A 102 -4.84 14.75 14.92
C PRO A 102 -4.21 13.46 15.44
N TYR A 103 -3.41 12.77 14.63
CA TYR A 103 -2.81 11.48 14.94
C TYR A 103 -1.32 11.59 15.30
N ALA A 104 -0.79 12.79 15.55
CA ALA A 104 0.59 12.95 16.01
C ALA A 104 0.84 12.17 17.30
N ALA A 105 1.99 11.49 17.38
CA ALA A 105 2.36 10.59 18.47
C ALA A 105 1.42 9.39 18.73
N LYS A 106 0.35 9.21 17.95
CA LYS A 106 -0.62 8.13 18.15
C LYS A 106 0.07 6.77 18.04
N TRP A 107 -0.23 5.92 19.01
CA TRP A 107 0.08 4.49 18.97
C TRP A 107 -1.08 3.73 18.33
N PHE A 108 -0.76 2.92 17.33
CA PHE A 108 -1.65 1.95 16.70
C PHE A 108 -1.35 0.58 17.28
N GLY A 109 -2.30 0.05 18.05
CA GLY A 109 -2.21 -1.28 18.65
C GLY A 109 -2.51 -2.40 17.64
N TYR A 110 -2.37 -3.64 18.10
CA TYR A 110 -2.62 -4.83 17.27
C TYR A 110 -4.05 -4.88 16.69
N HIS A 111 -5.03 -4.29 17.37
CA HIS A 111 -6.43 -4.24 16.91
C HIS A 111 -6.79 -2.93 16.20
N GLU A 112 -5.82 -2.04 15.96
CA GLU A 112 -6.04 -0.79 15.25
C GLU A 112 -5.44 -0.87 13.85
N HIS A 113 -6.21 -1.38 12.90
CA HIS A 113 -5.82 -1.43 11.50
C HIS A 113 -5.64 -0.01 10.94
N HIS A 114 -4.61 0.19 10.15
CA HIS A 114 -4.23 1.53 9.72
C HIS A 114 -3.59 1.54 8.33
N ILE A 115 -3.62 2.72 7.72
CA ILE A 115 -3.06 2.98 6.41
C ILE A 115 -1.98 4.05 6.53
N HIS A 116 -0.81 3.75 6.00
CA HIS A 116 0.34 4.63 5.93
C HIS A 116 0.41 5.33 4.58
N TYR A 117 0.85 6.58 4.63
CA TYR A 117 1.13 7.38 3.46
C TYR A 117 2.58 7.85 3.47
N TYR A 118 3.13 8.07 2.28
CA TYR A 118 4.28 8.94 2.14
C TYR A 118 3.92 10.34 2.64
N VAL A 119 4.79 10.90 3.47
CA VAL A 119 4.72 12.29 3.88
C VAL A 119 6.10 12.90 3.67
N GLU A 120 6.14 13.97 2.90
CA GLU A 120 7.35 14.73 2.57
C GLU A 120 8.10 15.15 3.84
N SER A 121 9.43 15.11 3.78
CA SER A 121 10.34 15.41 4.89
C SER A 121 10.26 14.45 6.10
N TYR A 122 9.54 13.34 5.98
CA TYR A 122 9.56 12.24 6.95
C TYR A 122 10.18 10.96 6.34
N LYS A 123 10.51 10.01 7.22
CA LYS A 123 10.84 8.65 6.77
C LYS A 123 9.63 8.06 6.01
N PRO A 124 9.82 7.36 4.87
CA PRO A 124 8.73 6.78 4.11
C PRO A 124 7.81 5.90 4.97
N LEU A 125 6.49 6.06 4.80
CA LEU A 125 5.45 5.33 5.53
C LEU A 125 5.53 5.47 7.06
N ALA A 126 6.11 6.57 7.57
CA ALA A 126 6.16 6.85 9.00
C ALA A 126 4.86 7.42 9.55
N TRP A 127 3.95 7.91 8.69
CA TRP A 127 2.67 8.44 9.11
C TRP A 127 1.55 7.51 8.68
N ALA A 128 0.64 7.24 9.60
CA ALA A 128 -0.58 6.49 9.37
C ALA A 128 -1.79 7.16 10.00
N ILE A 129 -2.96 6.76 9.51
CA ILE A 129 -4.27 7.05 10.12
C ILE A 129 -5.05 5.74 10.28
N PRO A 130 -5.99 5.64 11.24
CA PRO A 130 -6.84 4.47 11.37
C PRO A 130 -7.60 4.20 10.07
N LEU A 131 -7.80 2.94 9.70
CA LEU A 131 -8.62 2.61 8.54
C LEU A 131 -10.06 3.15 8.71
N ALA A 132 -10.58 3.20 9.94
CA ALA A 132 -11.88 3.78 10.25
C ALA A 132 -12.03 5.24 9.78
N ASP A 133 -10.93 5.98 9.71
CA ASP A 133 -10.91 7.42 9.38
C ASP A 133 -10.37 7.69 7.95
N ASP A 134 -10.06 6.65 7.18
CA ASP A 134 -9.73 6.75 5.75
C ASP A 134 -10.90 6.29 4.88
N GLU A 135 -10.86 6.55 3.57
CA GLU A 135 -11.88 6.12 2.62
C GLU A 135 -11.74 4.64 2.20
N PHE A 136 -10.63 3.99 2.54
CA PHE A 136 -10.39 2.58 2.20
C PHE A 136 -11.50 1.65 2.74
N PRO A 137 -12.24 0.90 1.92
CA PRO A 137 -13.52 0.33 2.32
C PRO A 137 -13.43 -0.86 3.28
N VAL A 138 -12.39 -1.70 3.20
CA VAL A 138 -12.22 -2.82 4.12
C VAL A 138 -11.56 -2.29 5.40
N LYS A 139 -12.27 -2.34 6.53
CA LYS A 139 -11.80 -1.74 7.80
C LYS A 139 -11.17 -2.75 8.75
N ASP A 140 -11.50 -4.03 8.57
CA ASP A 140 -11.10 -5.12 9.45
C ASP A 140 -10.98 -6.42 8.63
N ILE A 141 -10.16 -7.35 9.11
CA ILE A 141 -10.07 -8.73 8.59
C ILE A 141 -10.13 -9.71 9.76
N THR A 142 -11.04 -10.66 9.68
CA THR A 142 -11.23 -11.69 10.72
C THR A 142 -10.75 -13.05 10.24
N THR A 143 -10.86 -13.31 8.94
CA THR A 143 -10.60 -14.60 8.32
C THR A 143 -9.73 -14.45 7.08
N THR A 144 -9.17 -15.56 6.60
CA THR A 144 -8.36 -15.56 5.37
C THR A 144 -9.17 -15.24 4.12
N THR A 145 -10.50 -15.36 4.15
CA THR A 145 -11.36 -14.99 3.02
C THR A 145 -11.45 -13.49 2.82
N ASP A 146 -11.23 -12.69 3.88
CA ASP A 146 -11.29 -11.23 3.85
C ASP A 146 -10.08 -10.62 3.12
N ILE A 147 -9.00 -11.38 2.97
CA ILE A 147 -7.73 -10.92 2.39
C ILE A 147 -7.87 -10.57 0.91
N PHE A 148 -8.61 -11.36 0.14
CA PHE A 148 -8.74 -11.11 -1.29
C PHE A 148 -9.50 -9.80 -1.58
N PRO A 149 -10.64 -9.49 -0.92
CA PRO A 149 -11.25 -8.16 -0.97
C PRO A 149 -10.26 -7.03 -0.67
N VAL A 150 -9.42 -7.16 0.36
CA VAL A 150 -8.40 -6.14 0.67
C VAL A 150 -7.45 -5.92 -0.52
N ILE A 151 -7.00 -7.00 -1.18
CA ILE A 151 -6.11 -6.90 -2.34
C ILE A 151 -6.80 -6.20 -3.51
N GLN A 152 -8.07 -6.52 -3.78
CA GLN A 152 -8.85 -5.87 -4.84
C GLN A 152 -9.01 -4.37 -4.57
N GLU A 153 -9.39 -4.00 -3.35
CA GLU A 153 -9.57 -2.60 -2.97
C GLU A 153 -8.25 -1.84 -2.93
N PHE A 154 -7.15 -2.49 -2.54
CA PHE A 154 -5.82 -1.88 -2.63
C PHE A 154 -5.41 -1.67 -4.09
N ALA A 155 -5.69 -2.62 -4.99
CA ALA A 155 -5.44 -2.49 -6.42
C ALA A 155 -6.20 -1.30 -7.03
N VAL A 156 -7.49 -1.14 -6.68
CA VAL A 156 -8.29 0.04 -7.07
C VAL A 156 -7.65 1.32 -6.52
N ARG A 157 -7.26 1.34 -5.24
CA ARG A 157 -6.69 2.51 -4.56
C ARG A 157 -5.40 3.03 -5.20
N ILE A 158 -4.61 2.14 -5.81
CA ILE A 158 -3.35 2.47 -6.50
C ILE A 158 -3.50 2.58 -8.02
N ASN A 159 -4.75 2.57 -8.53
CA ASN A 159 -5.07 2.58 -9.95
C ASN A 159 -4.36 1.47 -10.74
N LEU A 160 -4.41 0.24 -10.23
CA LEU A 160 -3.91 -0.93 -10.92
C LEU A 160 -4.95 -1.44 -11.92
N GLU A 161 -4.60 -1.47 -13.20
CA GLU A 161 -5.45 -1.93 -14.29
C GLU A 161 -5.47 -3.46 -14.41
N THR A 162 -4.37 -4.12 -14.02
CA THR A 162 -4.30 -5.58 -13.93
C THR A 162 -5.29 -6.08 -12.87
N LYS A 163 -6.18 -6.99 -13.28
CA LYS A 163 -7.16 -7.60 -12.40
C LYS A 163 -6.55 -8.78 -11.66
N PHE A 164 -6.75 -8.84 -10.35
CA PHE A 164 -6.52 -10.06 -9.59
C PHE A 164 -7.76 -10.94 -9.65
N GLU A 165 -7.58 -12.20 -10.03
CA GLU A 165 -8.64 -13.21 -10.02
C GLU A 165 -8.30 -14.30 -9.02
N ARG A 166 -9.25 -14.62 -8.14
CA ARG A 166 -9.06 -15.68 -7.16
C ARG A 166 -9.17 -17.03 -7.86
N VAL A 167 -8.12 -17.84 -7.77
CA VAL A 167 -8.19 -19.23 -8.22
C VAL A 167 -8.80 -20.08 -7.10
N SER A 168 -9.93 -20.70 -7.39
CA SER A 168 -10.54 -21.72 -6.52
C SER A 168 -9.59 -22.91 -6.40
N SER A 169 -9.32 -23.34 -5.16
CA SER A 169 -8.60 -24.58 -4.88
C SER A 169 -9.44 -25.80 -5.25
#